data_AF-A0A356QJV4-F1
#
_entry.id   AF-A0A356QJV4-F1
#
_cell.length_a   1.000
_cell.length_b   1.000
_cell.length_c   1.000
_cell.angle_alpha   90.00
_cell.angle_beta   90.00
_cell.angle_gamma   90.00
#
_symmetry.space_group_name_H-M   'P 1'
#
loop_
_entity.id
_entity.type
_entity.pdbx_description
1 polymer ?
#
loop_
_entity_poly.entity_id
_entity_poly.type
_entity_poly.pdbx_seq_one_letter_code
_entity_poly.pdbx_strand_id
1 'polypeptide(L)'
;REASGVAQKVAEVFSGGYEESPQDPDLMLYSGSFFSAADRQQMQRVLAMDPWDLVGQRFAFQDPRLEEMLFRFRARSYPDTLEGEEREQWEAFRWMRMNDPALSGFTLKAFAREIERYNQQTLTDRERQILEELVMFVEAMMPAQAFDA
;
A
#
# COMPACT_ATOMS: atom_id res chain seq x y z
N ARG A 1 35.74 33.32 -13.35
CA ARG A 1 34.36 33.81 -13.55
C ARG A 1 33.57 33.39 -12.32
N GLU A 2 33.34 34.30 -11.38
CA GLU A 2 32.34 34.07 -10.33
C GLU A 2 30.97 34.22 -10.98
N ALA A 3 30.21 33.13 -11.04
CA ALA A 3 28.85 33.16 -11.55
C ALA A 3 27.93 33.63 -10.41
N SER A 4 27.83 34.94 -10.24
CA SER A 4 26.86 35.54 -9.32
C SER A 4 25.43 35.14 -9.74
N GLY A 5 24.59 34.76 -8.77
CA GLY A 5 23.19 34.42 -9.01
C GLY A 5 22.87 32.94 -9.26
N VAL A 6 23.86 32.04 -9.36
CA VAL A 6 23.60 30.58 -9.51
C VAL A 6 22.78 30.04 -8.34
N ALA A 7 23.13 30.40 -7.10
CA ALA A 7 22.39 29.97 -5.91
C ALA A 7 20.92 30.41 -5.94
N GLN A 8 20.65 31.65 -6.40
CA GLN A 8 19.29 32.18 -6.50
C GLN A 8 18.49 31.46 -7.59
N LYS A 9 19.12 31.17 -8.74
CA LYS A 9 18.45 30.42 -9.81
C LYS A 9 18.14 28.98 -9.42
N VAL A 10 19.06 28.33 -8.71
CA VAL A 10 18.83 26.98 -8.15
C VAL A 10 17.66 27.02 -7.16
N ALA A 11 17.64 27.95 -6.22
CA ALA A 11 16.53 28.09 -5.26
C ALA A 11 15.17 28.32 -5.95
N GLU A 12 15.13 29.13 -7.02
CA GLU A 12 13.91 29.36 -7.81
C GLU A 12 13.45 28.10 -8.57
N VAL A 13 14.38 27.29 -9.09
CA VAL A 13 14.01 26.03 -9.77
C VAL A 13 13.43 25.02 -8.79
N PHE A 14 13.97 24.95 -7.57
CA PHE A 14 13.53 24.01 -6.54
C PHE A 14 12.38 24.53 -5.65
N SER A 15 11.89 25.75 -5.84
CA SER A 15 10.75 26.28 -5.09
C SER A 15 9.39 25.86 -5.66
N GLY A 16 9.36 25.21 -6.82
CA GLY A 16 8.15 24.63 -7.40
C GLY A 16 7.59 23.49 -6.54
N GLY A 17 6.26 23.43 -6.40
CA GLY A 17 5.57 22.30 -5.79
C GLY A 17 5.60 21.07 -6.70
N TYR A 18 5.50 19.88 -6.10
CA TYR A 18 5.26 18.64 -6.84
C TYR A 18 3.76 18.53 -7.14
N GLU A 19 3.39 18.40 -8.42
CA GLU A 19 1.99 18.48 -8.87
C GLU A 19 1.15 17.22 -8.56
N GLU A 20 1.77 16.09 -8.24
CA GLU A 20 1.04 14.84 -7.94
C GLU A 20 1.44 14.30 -6.58
N SER A 21 0.56 14.48 -5.59
CA SER A 21 0.65 13.76 -4.32
C SER A 21 -0.32 12.58 -4.37
N PRO A 22 0.16 11.34 -4.18
CA PRO A 22 -0.70 10.19 -4.01
C PRO A 22 -1.70 10.43 -2.87
N GLN A 23 -2.93 9.96 -3.03
CA GLN A 23 -3.92 9.97 -1.94
C GLN A 23 -3.82 8.72 -1.05
N ASP A 24 -3.08 7.70 -1.51
CA ASP A 24 -2.88 6.47 -0.76
C ASP A 24 -1.84 6.68 0.37
N PRO A 25 -2.20 6.47 1.65
CA PRO A 25 -1.27 6.58 2.77
C PRO A 25 0.00 5.74 2.62
N ASP A 26 -0.06 4.58 1.94
CA ASP A 26 1.11 3.73 1.69
C ASP A 26 2.14 4.41 0.74
N LEU A 27 1.71 5.42 -0.03
CA LEU A 27 2.55 6.20 -0.95
C LEU A 27 2.87 7.61 -0.42
N MET A 28 2.36 7.97 0.76
CA MET A 28 2.44 9.32 1.34
C MET A 28 3.58 9.51 2.36
N LEU A 29 4.62 8.66 2.38
CA LEU A 29 5.69 8.74 3.37
C LEU A 29 6.38 10.13 3.42
N TYR A 30 6.58 10.73 2.24
CA TYR A 30 7.17 12.07 2.10
C TYR A 30 6.15 13.14 1.70
N SER A 31 4.86 12.78 1.66
CA SER A 31 3.79 13.73 1.35
C SER A 31 3.40 14.49 2.61
N GLY A 32 3.14 15.79 2.44
CA GLY A 32 2.73 16.65 3.55
C GLY A 32 3.84 16.89 4.58
N SER A 33 3.43 17.16 5.82
CA SER A 33 4.36 17.43 6.92
C SER A 33 4.77 16.14 7.64
N PHE A 34 5.88 16.20 8.38
CA PHE A 34 6.23 15.14 9.33
C PHE A 34 5.17 15.02 10.42
N PHE A 35 5.01 13.81 10.96
CA PHE A 35 4.09 13.55 12.07
C PHE A 35 4.44 14.40 13.29
N SER A 36 3.40 14.92 13.95
CA SER A 36 3.55 15.73 15.15
C SER A 36 4.12 14.91 16.33
N ALA A 37 4.56 15.58 17.40
CA ALA A 37 4.96 14.89 18.62
C ALA A 37 3.76 14.12 19.26
N ALA A 38 2.55 14.69 19.16
CA ALA A 38 1.33 14.07 19.65
C ALA A 38 1.00 12.79 18.87
N ASP A 39 1.05 12.84 17.53
CA ASP A 39 0.84 11.67 16.67
C ASP A 39 1.84 10.56 16.96
N ARG A 40 3.13 10.91 17.10
CA ARG A 40 4.18 9.94 17.45
C ARG A 40 3.89 9.25 18.79
N GLN A 41 3.35 9.96 19.77
CA GLN A 41 2.95 9.36 21.04
C GLN A 41 1.76 8.40 20.86
N GLN A 42 0.76 8.76 20.04
CA GLN A 42 -0.36 7.85 19.73
C GLN A 42 0.12 6.61 18.97
N MET A 43 1.04 6.76 18.01
CA MET A 43 1.64 5.63 17.29
C MET A 43 2.39 4.68 18.24
N GLN A 44 3.15 5.21 19.19
CA GLN A 44 3.83 4.38 20.21
C GLN A 44 2.82 3.64 21.09
N ARG A 45 1.69 4.28 21.42
CA ARG A 45 0.61 3.63 22.15
C ARG A 45 -0.02 2.49 21.35
N VAL A 46 -0.30 2.69 20.06
CA VAL A 46 -0.79 1.63 19.15
C VAL A 46 0.16 0.43 19.18
N LEU A 47 1.46 0.66 19.02
CA LEU A 47 2.47 -0.41 18.96
C LEU A 47 2.64 -1.17 20.30
N ALA A 48 2.25 -0.57 21.42
CA ALA A 48 2.36 -1.16 22.75
C ALA A 48 1.09 -1.90 23.20
N MET A 49 -0.02 -1.74 22.47
CA MET A 49 -1.31 -2.38 22.80
C MET A 49 -1.39 -3.80 22.23
N ASP A 50 -2.18 -4.65 22.89
CA ASP A 50 -2.55 -5.94 22.30
C ASP A 50 -3.46 -5.71 21.07
N PRO A 51 -3.36 -6.53 20.01
CA PRO A 51 -4.20 -6.38 18.83
C PRO A 51 -5.70 -6.35 19.11
N TRP A 52 -6.19 -7.12 20.10
CA TRP A 52 -7.60 -7.13 20.47
C TRP A 52 -8.02 -5.84 21.20
N ASP A 53 -7.11 -5.21 21.93
CA ASP A 53 -7.36 -3.92 22.59
C ASP A 53 -7.45 -2.76 21.58
N LEU A 54 -6.96 -2.94 20.35
CA LEU A 54 -7.10 -1.95 19.28
C LEU A 54 -8.52 -1.91 18.71
N VAL A 55 -9.31 -2.98 18.89
CA VAL A 55 -10.68 -3.09 18.36
C VAL A 55 -11.58 -2.06 19.06
N GLY A 56 -12.20 -1.17 18.28
CA GLY A 56 -13.06 -0.11 18.80
C GLY A 56 -12.34 1.03 19.55
N GLN A 57 -11.01 0.94 19.72
CA GLN A 57 -10.24 2.00 20.35
C GLN A 57 -10.16 3.22 19.42
N ARG A 58 -10.45 4.41 19.98
CA ARG A 58 -10.30 5.67 19.27
C ARG A 58 -8.97 6.33 19.63
N PHE A 59 -8.24 6.76 18.61
CA PHE A 59 -7.02 7.54 18.73
C PHE A 59 -7.28 8.96 18.22
N ALA A 60 -6.77 9.96 18.93
CA ALA A 60 -6.88 11.35 18.53
C ALA A 60 -5.70 11.73 17.62
N PHE A 61 -5.66 11.14 16.43
CA PHE A 61 -4.67 11.50 15.42
C PHE A 61 -4.94 12.90 14.87
N GLN A 62 -3.88 13.68 14.69
CA GLN A 62 -3.94 14.98 14.01
C GLN A 62 -3.68 14.79 12.51
N ASP A 63 -2.86 13.82 12.15
CA ASP A 63 -2.56 13.49 10.77
C ASP A 63 -3.63 12.54 10.19
N PRO A 64 -4.33 12.93 9.11
CA PRO A 64 -5.42 12.14 8.54
C PRO A 64 -4.97 10.81 7.94
N ARG A 65 -3.66 10.62 7.67
CA ARG A 65 -3.13 9.35 7.16
C ARG A 65 -3.24 8.23 8.19
N LEU A 66 -3.15 8.57 9.48
CA LEU A 66 -2.95 7.59 10.55
C LEU A 66 -4.15 6.69 10.81
N GLU A 67 -5.37 7.17 10.59
CA GLU A 67 -6.59 6.36 10.75
C GLU A 67 -6.60 5.18 9.76
N GLU A 68 -6.40 5.48 8.48
CA GLU A 68 -6.34 4.47 7.43
C GLU A 68 -5.09 3.58 7.56
N MET A 69 -3.94 4.14 7.94
CA MET A 69 -2.73 3.35 8.22
C MET A 69 -2.94 2.35 9.37
N LEU A 70 -3.63 2.75 10.45
CA LEU A 70 -3.96 1.87 11.58
C LEU A 70 -4.90 0.74 11.15
N PHE A 71 -5.94 1.06 10.38
CA PHE A 71 -6.86 0.07 9.82
C PHE A 71 -6.09 -0.96 8.98
N ARG A 72 -5.27 -0.52 8.02
CA ARG A 72 -4.46 -1.41 7.17
C ARG A 72 -3.43 -2.20 7.95
N PHE A 73 -2.82 -1.62 8.97
CA PHE A 73 -1.89 -2.32 9.86
C PHE A 73 -2.59 -3.48 10.57
N ARG A 74 -3.74 -3.23 11.20
CA ARG A 74 -4.56 -4.29 11.82
C ARG A 74 -4.96 -5.36 10.81
N ALA A 75 -5.47 -4.94 9.66
CA ALA A 75 -5.96 -5.86 8.63
C ALA A 75 -4.88 -6.77 8.04
N ARG A 76 -3.64 -6.28 7.93
CA ARG A 76 -2.49 -7.05 7.42
C ARG A 76 -1.85 -7.94 8.48
N SER A 77 -1.69 -7.43 9.71
CA SER A 77 -0.93 -8.10 10.77
C SER A 77 -1.79 -8.98 11.67
N TYR A 78 -3.05 -8.59 11.87
CA TYR A 78 -3.98 -9.22 12.81
C TYR A 78 -5.39 -9.35 12.18
N PRO A 79 -5.53 -10.04 11.04
CA PRO A 79 -6.79 -10.14 10.30
C PRO A 79 -7.95 -10.73 11.13
N ASP A 80 -7.63 -11.57 12.12
CA ASP A 80 -8.61 -12.16 13.03
C ASP A 80 -9.32 -11.11 13.92
N THR A 81 -8.75 -9.91 14.04
CA THR A 81 -9.34 -8.79 14.80
C THR A 81 -10.36 -7.97 14.01
N LEU A 82 -10.57 -8.27 12.71
CA LEU A 82 -11.55 -7.59 11.88
C LEU A 82 -12.91 -8.29 11.99
N GLU A 83 -13.95 -7.54 12.39
CA GLU A 83 -15.30 -8.07 12.54
C GLU A 83 -16.30 -7.32 11.65
N GLY A 84 -17.29 -8.05 11.13
CA GLY A 84 -18.42 -7.50 10.36
C GLY A 84 -17.99 -6.59 9.20
N GLU A 85 -18.35 -5.32 9.30
CA GLU A 85 -18.12 -4.29 8.28
C GLU A 85 -16.62 -4.04 8.02
N GLU A 86 -15.75 -4.11 9.05
CA GLU A 86 -14.30 -3.92 8.86
C GLU A 86 -13.70 -4.99 7.94
N ARG A 87 -14.21 -6.22 8.04
CA ARG A 87 -13.78 -7.34 7.19
C ARG A 87 -14.26 -7.15 5.75
N GLU A 88 -15.50 -6.73 5.55
CA GLU A 88 -16.04 -6.44 4.21
C GLU A 88 -15.29 -5.28 3.55
N GLN A 89 -15.00 -4.21 4.29
CA GLN A 89 -14.19 -3.09 3.82
C GLN A 89 -12.79 -3.55 3.41
N TRP A 90 -12.16 -4.42 4.20
CA TRP A 90 -10.84 -4.96 3.87
C TRP A 90 -10.84 -5.82 2.61
N GLU A 91 -11.84 -6.70 2.44
CA GLU A 91 -11.97 -7.52 1.23
C GLU A 91 -12.21 -6.66 -0.02
N ALA A 92 -13.06 -5.63 0.09
CA ALA A 92 -13.27 -4.68 -1.00
C ALA A 92 -11.97 -3.93 -1.36
N PHE A 93 -11.22 -3.47 -0.36
CA PHE A 93 -9.91 -2.83 -0.58
C PHE A 93 -8.91 -3.77 -1.24
N ARG A 94 -8.81 -5.03 -0.78
CA ARG A 94 -7.95 -6.05 -1.40
C ARG A 94 -8.30 -6.25 -2.87
N TRP A 95 -9.59 -6.38 -3.18
CA TRP A 95 -10.08 -6.55 -4.54
C TRP A 95 -9.73 -5.37 -5.44
N MET A 96 -9.96 -4.15 -4.95
CA MET A 96 -9.57 -2.93 -5.67
C MET A 96 -8.07 -2.89 -5.92
N ARG A 97 -7.24 -3.18 -4.90
CA ARG A 97 -5.78 -3.16 -5.03
C ARG A 97 -5.26 -4.23 -6.00
N MET A 98 -5.98 -5.31 -6.23
CA MET A 98 -5.62 -6.33 -7.22
C MET A 98 -5.98 -5.96 -8.66
N ASN A 99 -6.99 -5.09 -8.86
CA ASN A 99 -7.58 -4.84 -10.17
C ASN A 99 -7.42 -3.40 -10.68
N ASP A 100 -7.32 -2.42 -9.79
CA ASP A 100 -7.25 -1.00 -10.14
C ASP A 100 -5.79 -0.54 -10.33
N PRO A 101 -5.40 -0.13 -11.55
CA PRO A 101 -4.05 0.38 -11.82
C PRO A 101 -3.76 1.73 -11.15
N ALA A 102 -4.77 2.46 -10.66
CA ALA A 102 -4.56 3.68 -9.88
C ALA A 102 -4.07 3.38 -8.45
N LEU A 103 -4.39 2.19 -7.92
CA LEU A 103 -4.06 1.77 -6.55
C LEU A 103 -2.91 0.74 -6.51
N SER A 104 -2.56 0.14 -7.64
CA SER A 104 -1.48 -0.85 -7.72
C SER A 104 -0.65 -0.69 -8.98
N GLY A 105 0.67 -0.71 -8.79
CA GLY A 105 1.63 -0.77 -9.91
C GLY A 105 1.60 -2.10 -10.68
N PHE A 106 0.93 -3.12 -10.15
CA PHE A 106 0.85 -4.44 -10.79
C PHE A 106 -0.48 -5.12 -10.48
N THR A 107 -1.37 -5.17 -11.48
CA THR A 107 -2.70 -5.76 -11.36
C THR A 107 -2.71 -7.22 -11.79
N LEU A 108 -3.78 -7.96 -11.47
CA LEU A 108 -3.97 -9.35 -11.92
C LEU A 108 -3.92 -9.49 -13.44
N LYS A 109 -4.48 -8.50 -14.17
CA LYS A 109 -4.42 -8.45 -15.63
C LYS A 109 -2.99 -8.26 -16.14
N ALA A 110 -2.17 -7.45 -15.45
CA ALA A 110 -0.76 -7.28 -15.79
C ALA A 110 0.03 -8.56 -15.47
N PHE A 111 -0.25 -9.20 -14.33
CA PHE A 111 0.33 -10.48 -13.95
C PHE A 111 0.06 -11.57 -15.00
N ALA A 112 -1.18 -11.75 -15.43
CA ALA A 112 -1.53 -12.74 -16.45
C ALA A 112 -0.75 -12.54 -17.76
N ARG A 113 -0.59 -11.27 -18.21
CA ARG A 113 0.22 -10.94 -19.40
C ARG A 113 1.70 -11.28 -19.20
N GLU A 114 2.25 -11.04 -18.01
CA GLU A 114 3.65 -11.40 -17.72
C GLU A 114 3.84 -12.92 -17.70
N ILE A 115 2.90 -13.69 -17.13
CA ILE A 115 2.93 -15.16 -17.19
C ILE A 115 2.90 -15.64 -18.65
N GLU A 116 2.01 -15.12 -19.49
CA GLU A 116 1.98 -15.44 -20.93
C GLU A 116 3.32 -15.11 -21.62
N ARG A 117 3.90 -13.95 -21.32
CA ARG A 117 5.20 -13.52 -21.86
C ARG A 117 6.33 -14.44 -21.45
N TYR A 118 6.36 -14.92 -20.21
CA TYR A 118 7.38 -15.85 -19.74
C TYR A 118 7.18 -17.26 -20.32
N ASN A 119 5.94 -17.70 -20.52
CA ASN A 119 5.65 -19.00 -21.15
C ASN A 119 6.11 -19.10 -22.62
N GLN A 120 6.35 -17.97 -23.29
CA GLN A 120 6.90 -17.93 -24.65
C GLN A 120 8.43 -18.02 -24.70
N GLN A 121 9.11 -18.03 -23.55
CA GLN A 121 10.57 -18.06 -23.46
C GLN A 121 11.07 -19.49 -23.17
N THR A 122 12.34 -19.74 -23.49
CA THR A 122 13.01 -20.96 -23.05
C THR A 122 13.37 -20.82 -21.58
N LEU A 123 12.64 -21.55 -20.73
CA LEU A 123 12.84 -21.58 -19.28
C LEU A 123 13.51 -22.88 -18.85
N THR A 124 14.36 -22.79 -17.84
CA THR A 124 14.83 -23.94 -17.07
C THR A 124 13.68 -24.56 -16.28
N ASP A 125 13.83 -25.82 -15.85
CA ASP A 125 12.79 -26.49 -15.06
C ASP A 125 12.50 -25.76 -13.74
N ARG A 126 13.53 -25.17 -13.12
CA ARG A 126 13.37 -24.34 -11.91
C ARG A 126 12.54 -23.09 -12.18
N GLU A 127 12.78 -22.39 -13.28
CA GLU A 127 12.02 -21.18 -13.62
C GLU A 127 10.56 -21.51 -13.93
N ARG A 128 10.30 -22.63 -14.61
CA ARG A 128 8.93 -23.13 -14.84
C ARG A 128 8.22 -23.41 -13.51
N GLN A 129 8.89 -24.10 -12.58
CA GLN A 129 8.34 -24.39 -11.27
C GLN A 129 7.99 -23.09 -10.50
N ILE A 130 8.87 -22.07 -10.54
CA ILE A 130 8.60 -20.78 -9.90
C ILE A 130 7.36 -20.11 -10.49
N LEU A 131 7.18 -20.14 -11.82
CA LEU A 131 5.99 -19.56 -12.45
C LEU A 131 4.71 -20.29 -12.04
N GLU A 132 4.73 -21.62 -11.99
CA GLU A 132 3.61 -22.44 -11.50
C GLU A 132 3.28 -22.11 -10.05
N GLU A 133 4.29 -22.00 -9.18
CA GLU A 133 4.11 -21.60 -7.77
C GLU A 133 3.53 -20.18 -7.63
N LEU A 134 3.95 -19.23 -8.47
CA LEU A 134 3.39 -17.88 -8.48
C LEU A 134 1.92 -17.87 -8.90
N VAL A 135 1.55 -18.66 -9.90
CA VAL A 135 0.13 -18.79 -10.33
C VAL A 135 -0.70 -19.39 -9.20
N MET A 136 -0.26 -20.50 -8.60
CA MET A 136 -0.96 -21.13 -7.47
C MET A 136 -1.10 -20.18 -6.29
N PHE A 137 -0.05 -19.40 -5.99
CA PHE A 137 -0.10 -18.40 -4.92
C PHE A 137 -1.13 -17.31 -5.20
N VAL A 138 -1.18 -16.78 -6.43
CA VAL A 138 -2.17 -15.78 -6.82
C VAL A 138 -3.58 -16.35 -6.74
N GLU A 139 -3.83 -17.55 -7.28
CA GLU A 139 -5.12 -18.23 -7.20
C GLU A 139 -5.59 -18.44 -5.76
N ALA A 140 -4.68 -18.83 -4.86
CA ALA A 140 -4.99 -19.02 -3.44
C ALA A 140 -5.33 -17.72 -2.70
N MET A 141 -4.87 -16.56 -3.20
CA MET A 141 -5.19 -15.25 -2.63
C MET A 141 -6.52 -14.67 -3.13
N MET A 142 -7.08 -15.23 -4.21
CA MET A 142 -8.29 -14.71 -4.84
C MET A 142 -9.50 -14.88 -3.90
N PRO A 143 -10.31 -13.84 -3.69
CA PRO A 143 -11.50 -13.95 -2.87
C PRO A 143 -12.57 -14.78 -3.62
N ALA A 144 -13.55 -15.31 -2.90
CA ALA A 144 -14.55 -16.23 -3.47
C ALA A 144 -15.26 -15.64 -4.71
N GLN A 145 -15.50 -14.33 -4.71
CA GLN A 145 -16.14 -13.60 -5.81
C GLN A 145 -15.34 -13.63 -7.12
N ALA A 146 -14.05 -13.96 -7.07
CA ALA A 146 -13.23 -14.08 -8.26
C ALA A 146 -13.57 -15.31 -9.13
N PHE A 147 -14.25 -16.31 -8.54
CA PHE A 147 -14.63 -17.55 -9.21
C PHE A 147 -16.08 -17.52 -9.72
N ASP A 148 -16.83 -16.47 -9.42
CA ASP A 148 -18.22 -16.27 -9.82
C ASP A 148 -18.38 -15.41 -11.10
N ALA A 149 -17.26 -15.02 -11.73
CA ALA A 149 -17.21 -14.13 -12.90
C ALA A 149 -17.04 -14.87 -14.24
#